data_AF-A0AA39PUX8-F1
#
_entry.id   AF-A0AA39PUX8-F1
#
_cell.length_a   1.000
_cell.length_b   1.000
_cell.length_c   1.000
_cell.angle_alpha   90.00
_cell.angle_beta   90.00
_cell.angle_gamma   90.00
#
_symmetry.space_group_name_H-M   'P 1'
#
loop_
_entity.id
_entity.type
_entity.pdbx_description
1 polymer ?
#
loop_
_entity_poly.entity_id
_entity_poly.type
_entity_poly.pdbx_seq_one_letter_code
_entity_poly.pdbx_strand_id
1 'polypeptide(L)'
;MFGTHRRAHHNTHHVSATTTRKPRFWHRRDKDRVAGGYKAALTNPNTTHQGRKHAKHELRKMGKDTHVPFMTKVKRTLGIRSTPRRTRY
;
A
#
# COMPACT_ATOMS: atom_id res chain seq x y z
N MET A 1 -7.46 35.85 40.60
CA MET A 1 -6.02 36.16 40.45
C MET A 1 -5.29 34.90 40.01
N PHE A 2 -4.48 35.01 38.97
CA PHE A 2 -3.73 33.93 38.31
C PHE A 2 -2.63 33.35 39.23
N GLY A 3 -2.33 32.04 39.14
CA GLY A 3 -1.21 31.47 39.90
C GLY A 3 -0.95 29.96 39.76
N THR A 4 -0.67 29.52 38.54
CA THR A 4 0.30 28.46 38.17
C THR A 4 0.37 27.15 38.99
N HIS A 5 -0.46 26.17 38.62
CA HIS A 5 -0.08 24.76 38.81
C HIS A 5 1.07 24.44 37.85
N ARG A 6 2.31 24.42 38.35
CA ARG A 6 3.47 23.89 37.61
C ARG A 6 3.30 22.38 37.48
N ARG A 7 2.60 21.94 36.44
CA ARG A 7 2.63 20.54 36.01
C ARG A 7 4.01 20.32 35.40
N ALA A 8 4.87 19.61 36.10
CA ALA A 8 6.13 19.14 35.55
C ALA A 8 5.80 18.28 34.33
N HIS A 9 5.99 18.85 33.15
CA HIS A 9 6.02 18.11 31.90
C HIS A 9 7.27 17.23 31.97
N HIS A 10 7.11 15.98 32.41
CA HIS A 10 8.05 14.94 32.06
C HIS A 10 7.98 14.84 30.54
N ASN A 11 8.91 15.49 29.86
CA ASN A 11 9.13 15.24 28.45
C ASN A 11 9.83 13.88 28.39
N THR A 12 9.04 12.81 28.54
CA THR A 12 9.46 11.47 28.18
C THR A 12 9.67 11.53 26.68
N HIS A 13 10.89 11.92 26.28
CA HIS A 13 11.40 11.65 24.96
C HIS A 13 11.40 10.12 24.85
N HIS A 14 10.32 9.56 24.29
CA HIS A 14 10.37 8.26 23.69
C HIS A 14 11.42 8.38 22.60
N VAL A 15 12.65 7.96 22.95
CA VAL A 15 13.70 7.67 22.00
C VAL A 15 13.11 6.56 21.16
N SER A 16 12.43 6.96 20.09
CA SER A 16 11.86 6.05 19.11
C SER A 16 13.08 5.37 18.53
N ALA A 17 13.40 4.19 19.07
CA ALA A 17 14.51 3.36 18.65
C ALA A 17 14.53 3.43 17.13
N THR A 18 15.56 4.08 16.59
CA THR A 18 15.74 4.29 15.17
C THR A 18 15.77 2.89 14.58
N THR A 19 14.60 2.43 14.12
CA THR A 19 14.43 1.14 13.49
C THR A 19 15.50 1.10 12.44
N THR A 20 16.48 0.23 12.65
CA THR A 20 17.63 0.01 11.81
C THR A 20 17.09 -0.01 10.39
N ARG A 21 17.30 1.09 9.65
CA ARG A 21 16.87 1.18 8.25
C ARG A 21 17.78 0.21 7.55
N LYS A 22 17.38 -1.07 7.52
CA LYS A 22 18.05 -2.12 6.77
C LYS A 22 18.38 -1.50 5.42
N PRO A 23 19.67 -1.46 5.03
CA PRO A 23 20.04 -0.85 3.77
C PRO A 23 19.13 -1.46 2.73
N ARG A 24 18.44 -0.61 1.96
CA ARG A 24 17.54 -1.03 0.90
C ARG A 24 18.43 -1.61 -0.19
N PHE A 25 18.92 -2.83 0.05
CA PHE A 25 19.65 -3.62 -0.90
C PHE A 25 18.80 -3.67 -2.14
N TRP A 26 19.28 -2.92 -3.13
CA TRP A 26 18.83 -2.83 -4.51
C TRP A 26 17.97 -4.03 -4.86
N HIS A 27 16.65 -3.80 -4.80
CA HIS A 27 15.68 -4.85 -5.02
C HIS A 27 15.83 -5.28 -6.47
N ARG A 28 16.42 -6.47 -6.67
CA ARG A 28 16.19 -7.26 -7.88
C ARG A 28 14.70 -7.15 -8.21
N ARG A 29 14.34 -6.91 -9.47
CA ARG A 29 12.93 -6.77 -9.87
C ARG A 29 12.20 -8.06 -9.50
N ASP A 30 11.52 -8.03 -8.35
CA ASP A 30 10.71 -9.15 -7.89
C ASP A 30 9.51 -9.27 -8.84
N LYS A 31 9.44 -10.39 -9.57
CA LYS A 31 8.36 -10.65 -10.54
C LYS A 31 6.98 -10.51 -9.89
N ASP A 32 6.87 -10.83 -8.60
CA ASP A 32 5.64 -10.66 -7.81
C ASP A 32 5.26 -9.19 -7.58
N ARG A 33 6.24 -8.30 -7.36
CA ARG A 33 5.96 -6.86 -7.24
C ARG A 33 5.51 -6.27 -8.57
N VAL A 34 6.12 -6.72 -9.67
CA VAL A 34 5.72 -6.33 -11.03
C VAL A 34 4.29 -6.79 -11.33
N ALA A 35 3.96 -8.05 -11.04
CA ALA A 35 2.60 -8.57 -11.16
C ALA A 35 1.60 -7.79 -10.28
N GLY A 36 1.99 -7.42 -9.05
CA GLY A 36 1.18 -6.56 -8.19
C GLY A 36 0.89 -5.19 -8.81
N GLY A 37 1.88 -4.57 -9.45
CA GLY A 37 1.74 -3.31 -10.18
C GLY A 37 0.75 -3.41 -11.34
N TYR A 38 0.86 -4.45 -12.17
CA TYR A 38 -0.09 -4.66 -13.26
C TYR A 38 -1.51 -4.93 -12.74
N LYS A 39 -1.69 -5.70 -11.66
CA LYS A 39 -3.00 -5.89 -11.00
C LYS A 39 -3.59 -4.58 -10.50
N ALA A 40 -2.76 -3.69 -9.96
CA ALA A 40 -3.18 -2.36 -9.55
C ALA A 40 -3.65 -1.52 -10.75
N ALA A 41 -2.93 -1.57 -11.87
CA ALA A 41 -3.31 -0.87 -13.11
C ALA A 41 -4.68 -1.31 -13.65
N LEU A 42 -5.07 -2.59 -13.47
CA LEU A 42 -6.40 -3.07 -13.86
C LEU A 42 -7.56 -2.43 -13.07
N THR A 43 -7.29 -1.98 -11.84
CA THR A 43 -8.30 -1.44 -10.91
C THR A 43 -8.19 0.07 -10.72
N ASN A 44 -7.17 0.70 -11.29
CA ASN A 44 -6.98 2.13 -11.18
C ASN A 44 -7.88 2.84 -12.20
N PRO A 45 -8.86 3.66 -11.76
CA PRO A 45 -9.74 4.38 -12.68
C PRO A 45 -8.96 5.35 -13.59
N ASN A 46 -7.81 5.84 -13.14
CA ASN A 46 -6.96 6.76 -13.89
C ASN A 46 -6.10 6.06 -14.95
N THR A 47 -6.20 4.73 -15.08
CA THR A 47 -5.45 3.98 -16.11
C THR A 47 -6.23 3.90 -17.41
N THR A 48 -5.58 4.27 -18.50
CA THR A 48 -6.13 4.24 -19.86
C THR A 48 -6.58 2.83 -20.24
N HIS A 49 -7.50 2.74 -21.21
CA HIS A 49 -7.97 1.45 -21.72
C HIS A 49 -6.83 0.59 -22.30
N GLN A 50 -5.90 1.23 -23.03
CA GLN A 50 -4.72 0.56 -23.57
C GLN A 50 -3.77 0.09 -22.47
N GLY A 51 -3.53 0.91 -21.43
CA GLY A 51 -2.71 0.52 -20.28
C GLY A 51 -3.27 -0.70 -19.54
N ARG A 52 -4.60 -0.77 -19.38
CA ARG A 52 -5.28 -1.95 -18.80
C ARG A 52 -5.15 -3.19 -19.69
N LYS A 53 -5.28 -3.06 -21.01
CA LYS A 53 -5.08 -4.17 -21.97
C LYS A 53 -3.64 -4.71 -21.88
N HIS A 54 -2.65 -3.82 -21.88
CA HIS A 54 -1.25 -4.19 -21.73
C HIS A 54 -0.98 -4.90 -20.40
N ALA A 55 -1.48 -4.37 -19.28
CA ALA A 55 -1.35 -5.01 -17.97
C ALA A 55 -1.96 -6.42 -17.91
N LYS A 56 -3.10 -6.65 -18.58
CA LYS A 56 -3.68 -8.02 -18.70
C LYS A 56 -2.77 -8.95 -19.49
N HIS A 57 -2.21 -8.47 -20.60
CA HIS A 57 -1.31 -9.26 -21.44
C HIS A 57 -0.06 -9.68 -20.67
N GLU A 58 0.57 -8.73 -19.97
CA GLU A 58 1.79 -8.99 -19.18
C GLU A 58 1.52 -9.96 -18.02
N LEU A 59 0.42 -9.80 -17.29
CA LEU A 59 0.02 -10.74 -16.24
C LEU A 59 -0.18 -12.16 -16.77
N ARG A 60 -0.82 -12.31 -17.94
CA ARG A 60 -1.01 -13.61 -18.59
C ARG A 60 0.33 -14.21 -19.04
N LYS A 61 1.23 -13.40 -19.61
CA LYS A 61 2.58 -13.82 -19.99
C LYS A 61 3.41 -14.29 -18.78
N MET A 62 3.17 -13.69 -17.60
CA MET A 62 3.79 -14.09 -16.35
C MET A 62 3.14 -15.31 -15.67
N GLY A 63 2.06 -15.88 -16.25
CA GLY A 63 1.31 -16.98 -15.64
C GLY A 63 0.61 -16.59 -14.33
N LYS A 64 0.31 -15.30 -14.13
CA LYS A 64 -0.35 -14.78 -12.92
C LYS A 64 -1.82 -14.52 -13.21
N ASP A 65 -2.68 -14.78 -12.23
CA ASP A 65 -4.12 -14.54 -12.37
C ASP A 65 -4.40 -13.08 -12.70
N THR A 66 -5.11 -12.87 -13.80
CA THR A 66 -5.59 -11.55 -14.23
C THR A 66 -6.91 -11.16 -13.54
N HIS A 67 -7.51 -12.10 -12.80
CA HIS A 67 -8.81 -11.93 -12.17
C HIS A 67 -8.70 -11.07 -10.91
N VAL A 68 -9.29 -9.88 -10.99
CA VAL A 68 -9.57 -9.08 -9.81
C VAL A 68 -11.02 -9.35 -9.41
N PRO A 69 -11.29 -9.79 -8.16
CA PRO A 69 -12.65 -10.11 -7.73
C PRO A 69 -13.58 -8.93 -7.97
N PHE A 70 -14.79 -9.20 -8.46
CA PHE A 70 -15.78 -8.16 -8.79
C PHE A 70 -16.02 -7.21 -7.60
N MET A 71 -16.14 -7.77 -6.40
CA MET A 71 -16.26 -7.03 -5.13
C MET A 71 -15.14 -6.02 -4.91
N THR A 72 -13.90 -6.31 -5.32
CA THR A 72 -12.77 -5.36 -5.18
C THR A 72 -12.93 -4.16 -6.11
N LYS A 73 -13.49 -4.37 -7.30
CA LYS A 73 -13.82 -3.26 -8.22
C LYS A 73 -14.96 -2.42 -7.64
N VAL A 74 -16.05 -3.06 -7.21
CA VAL A 74 -17.24 -2.37 -6.65
C VAL A 74 -16.89 -1.56 -5.40
N LYS A 75 -16.18 -2.16 -4.45
CA LYS A 75 -15.77 -1.46 -3.23
C LYS A 75 -14.89 -0.24 -3.55
N ARG A 76 -13.94 -0.39 -4.49
CA ARG A 76 -13.09 0.72 -4.92
C ARG A 76 -13.87 1.83 -5.66
N THR A 77 -14.82 1.49 -6.53
CA THR A 77 -15.66 2.49 -7.21
C THR A 77 -16.54 3.26 -6.24
N LEU A 78 -16.94 2.63 -5.12
CA LEU A 78 -17.71 3.24 -4.05
C LEU A 78 -16.83 3.95 -2.99
N GLY A 79 -15.51 4.04 -3.19
CA GLY A 79 -14.58 4.62 -2.21
C GLY A 79 -14.36 3.77 -0.95
N ILE A 80 -14.98 2.60 -0.87
CA ILE A 80 -14.87 1.66 0.25
C ILE A 80 -13.57 0.87 0.08
N ARG A 81 -12.57 1.15 0.92
CA ARG A 81 -11.30 0.42 0.88
C ARG A 81 -11.48 -0.99 1.46
N SER A 82 -11.36 -2.01 0.62
CA SER A 82 -11.64 -3.42 0.96
C SER A 82 -10.61 -4.14 1.85
N THR A 83 -9.67 -3.45 2.50
CA THR A 83 -8.64 -4.13 3.31
C THR A 83 -8.58 -3.54 4.71
N PRO A 84 -8.89 -4.32 5.76
CA PRO A 84 -8.41 -3.98 7.09
C PRO A 84 -6.89 -4.03 7.00
N ARG A 85 -6.22 -2.92 7.30
CA ARG A 85 -4.77 -2.86 7.43
C ARG A 85 -4.43 -3.85 8.54
N ARG A 86 -3.97 -5.06 8.17
CA ARG A 86 -3.55 -6.09 9.11
C ARG A 86 -2.61 -5.43 10.11
N THR A 87 -3.10 -5.16 11.31
CA THR A 87 -2.31 -4.67 12.43
C THR A 87 -1.27 -5.77 12.65
N ARG A 88 -0.01 -5.45 12.33
CA ARG A 88 1.10 -6.28 12.77
C ARG A 88 1.13 -6.09 14.29
N TYR A 89 0.68 -7.10 15.01
CA TYR A 89 1.03 -7.29 16.41
C TYR A 89 2.53 -7.59 16.50
#